data_AF-A0A3Q1IIR9-F1
#
_entry.id   AF-A0A3Q1IIR9-F1
#
_cell.length_a   1.000
_cell.length_b   1.000
_cell.length_c   1.000
_cell.angle_alpha   90.00
_cell.angle_beta   90.00
_cell.angle_gamma   90.00
#
_symmetry.space_group_name_H-M   'P 1'
#
loop_
_entity.id
_entity.type
_entity.pdbx_description
1 polymer ?
#
loop_
_entity_poly.entity_id
_entity_poly.type
_entity_poly.pdbx_seq_one_letter_code
_entity_poly.pdbx_strand_id
1 'polypeptide(L)'
;MFINILTSIFFVFGLLLRLENEPYMGYGRVIYCVDIIFWYIRVLDIFGDVSDRPLICLQMIDMLYFVVIMLVVLMSFGVARQAILHPDEEPTWRLARNIFYMPYWMIYGEVFADSIDRKTRVHSKTHSPHLLSSHTLPPCIPGAWLTPAIMACYLLVANILLVNLLIAVFNNTFFEVKSISNQVWKFQRYQLIMTFHDRPILPPPLIIFPHIYILLKRLCCHCRRRHEGEQDDRERGLRKIRFTTVDLKRLLKNLRN
;
A
#
# COMPACT_ATOMS: atom_id res chain seq x y z
N MET A 1 -14.97 1.39 5.11
CA MET A 1 -15.78 0.47 5.96
C MET A 1 -15.38 -0.99 5.75
N PHE A 2 -15.38 -1.52 4.52
CA PHE A 2 -15.02 -2.93 4.25
C PHE A 2 -13.63 -3.34 4.78
N ILE A 3 -12.60 -2.52 4.51
CA ILE A 3 -11.24 -2.80 4.98
C ILE A 3 -11.19 -2.84 6.52
N ASN A 4 -12.00 -2.02 7.24
CA ASN A 4 -12.00 -1.97 8.73
C ASN A 4 -12.52 -3.28 9.32
N ILE A 5 -13.53 -3.84 8.66
CA ILE A 5 -14.11 -5.11 9.04
C ILE A 5 -13.07 -6.22 8.79
N LEU A 6 -12.40 -6.17 7.63
CA LEU A 6 -11.36 -7.15 7.29
C LEU A 6 -10.19 -7.13 8.28
N THR A 7 -9.65 -5.95 8.62
CA THR A 7 -8.54 -5.82 9.59
C THR A 7 -8.95 -6.25 11.00
N SER A 8 -10.18 -5.93 11.42
CA SER A 8 -10.69 -6.35 12.73
C SER A 8 -10.89 -7.87 12.81
N ILE A 9 -11.38 -8.50 11.73
CA ILE A 9 -11.50 -9.97 11.65
C ILE A 9 -10.12 -10.61 11.68
N PHE A 10 -9.14 -10.03 10.97
CA PHE A 10 -7.76 -10.53 10.95
C PHE A 10 -7.09 -10.45 12.33
N PHE A 11 -7.32 -9.36 13.06
CA PHE A 11 -6.88 -9.19 14.45
C PHE A 11 -7.50 -10.24 15.39
N VAL A 12 -8.81 -10.46 15.30
CA VAL A 12 -9.50 -11.48 16.12
C VAL A 12 -9.03 -12.89 15.77
N PHE A 13 -8.81 -13.17 14.48
CA PHE A 13 -8.26 -14.45 14.04
C PHE A 13 -6.83 -14.69 14.58
N GLY A 14 -5.96 -13.67 14.55
CA GLY A 14 -4.65 -13.72 15.18
C GLY A 14 -4.70 -13.89 16.71
N LEU A 15 -5.72 -13.33 17.38
CA LEU A 15 -5.97 -13.52 18.80
C LEU A 15 -6.40 -14.96 19.12
N LEU A 16 -7.29 -15.53 18.32
CA LEU A 16 -7.78 -16.91 18.50
C LEU A 16 -6.66 -17.92 18.33
N LEU A 17 -5.81 -17.77 17.30
CA LEU A 17 -4.64 -18.63 17.07
C LEU A 17 -3.57 -18.52 18.17
N ARG A 18 -3.59 -17.44 18.96
CA ARG A 18 -2.69 -17.25 20.11
C ARG A 18 -3.23 -17.87 21.40
N LEU A 19 -4.55 -18.02 21.51
CA LEU A 19 -5.20 -18.66 22.67
C LEU A 19 -5.07 -20.20 22.60
N GLU A 20 -4.67 -20.74 21.44
CA GLU A 20 -4.44 -22.16 21.22
C GLU A 20 -2.98 -22.56 21.58
N ASN A 21 -2.79 -23.75 22.15
CA ASN A 21 -1.47 -24.26 22.57
C ASN A 21 -0.56 -24.58 21.36
N GLU A 22 0.74 -24.79 21.60
CA GLU A 22 1.76 -25.17 20.59
C GLU A 22 1.24 -26.25 19.63
N PRO A 23 1.29 -26.06 18.29
CA PRO A 23 2.26 -25.28 17.50
C PRO A 23 1.77 -23.93 16.92
N TYR A 24 0.55 -23.49 17.22
CA TYR A 24 -0.07 -22.32 16.56
C TYR A 24 0.39 -20.96 17.13
N MET A 25 1.02 -20.95 18.30
CA MET A 25 1.49 -19.73 18.97
C MET A 25 2.51 -18.94 18.14
N GLY A 26 3.38 -19.64 17.39
CA GLY A 26 4.35 -19.03 16.49
C GLY A 26 3.70 -18.29 15.30
N TYR A 27 2.65 -18.87 14.72
CA TYR A 27 1.89 -18.27 13.63
C TYR A 27 1.09 -17.05 14.09
N GLY A 28 0.48 -17.11 15.28
CA GLY A 28 -0.23 -15.97 15.88
C GLY A 28 0.65 -14.74 16.05
N ARG A 29 1.92 -14.90 16.46
CA ARG A 29 2.88 -13.78 16.56
C ARG A 29 3.14 -13.12 15.21
N VAL A 30 3.38 -13.91 14.15
CA VAL A 30 3.64 -13.37 12.80
C VAL A 30 2.41 -12.62 12.27
N ILE A 31 1.21 -13.17 12.50
CA ILE A 31 -0.05 -12.53 12.10
C ILE A 31 -0.20 -11.17 12.78
N TYR A 32 0.11 -11.04 14.07
CA TYR A 32 0.09 -9.73 14.75
C TYR A 32 1.11 -8.73 14.20
N CYS A 33 2.31 -9.18 13.85
CA CYS A 33 3.33 -8.30 13.24
C CYS A 33 2.89 -7.77 11.88
N VAL A 34 2.06 -8.51 11.13
CA VAL A 34 1.48 -8.04 9.88
C VAL A 34 0.25 -7.17 10.15
N ASP A 35 -0.58 -7.53 11.13
CA ASP A 35 -1.80 -6.80 11.49
C ASP A 35 -1.50 -5.37 11.94
N ILE A 36 -0.44 -5.15 12.73
CA ILE A 36 -0.04 -3.79 13.15
C ILE A 36 0.32 -2.88 11.97
N ILE A 37 0.85 -3.43 10.87
CA ILE A 37 1.13 -2.67 9.64
C ILE A 37 -0.19 -2.17 9.04
N PHE A 38 -1.22 -3.03 8.98
CA PHE A 38 -2.54 -2.62 8.51
C PHE A 38 -3.16 -1.55 9.41
N TRP A 39 -2.99 -1.66 10.74
CA TRP A 39 -3.40 -0.61 11.67
C TRP A 39 -2.68 0.72 11.41
N TYR A 40 -1.38 0.71 11.14
CA TYR A 40 -0.65 1.92 10.76
C TYR A 40 -1.17 2.55 9.47
N ILE A 41 -1.43 1.76 8.44
CA ILE A 41 -2.04 2.26 7.19
C ILE A 41 -3.39 2.93 7.50
N ARG A 42 -4.18 2.39 8.43
CA ARG A 42 -5.46 3.01 8.84
C ARG A 42 -5.32 4.26 9.67
N VAL A 43 -4.31 4.33 10.52
CA VAL A 43 -3.98 5.55 11.24
C VAL A 43 -3.57 6.63 10.24
N LEU A 44 -2.77 6.29 9.23
CA LEU A 44 -2.44 7.18 8.11
C LEU A 44 -3.68 7.60 7.32
N ASP A 45 -4.64 6.71 7.08
CA ASP A 45 -5.92 7.08 6.46
C ASP A 45 -6.58 8.20 7.28
N ILE A 46 -6.74 8.03 8.60
CA ILE A 46 -7.42 9.03 9.46
C ILE A 46 -6.75 10.39 9.38
N PHE A 47 -5.42 10.44 9.40
CA PHE A 47 -4.66 11.68 9.22
C PHE A 47 -4.72 12.22 7.79
N GLY A 48 -4.79 11.35 6.80
CA GLY A 48 -4.96 11.71 5.39
C GLY A 48 -6.33 12.30 5.07
N ASP A 49 -7.37 12.08 5.89
CA ASP A 49 -8.66 12.76 5.67
C ASP A 49 -8.61 14.24 6.03
N VAL A 50 -7.69 14.59 6.92
CA VAL A 50 -7.41 15.97 7.29
C VAL A 50 -6.60 16.65 6.16
N SER A 51 -6.01 15.88 5.24
CA SER A 51 -5.24 16.32 4.08
C SER A 51 -5.24 15.26 2.94
N ASP A 52 -6.24 15.31 2.05
CA ASP A 52 -6.14 14.82 0.67
C ASP A 52 -6.00 13.32 0.34
N ARG A 53 -6.80 12.43 0.97
CA ARG A 53 -6.84 10.99 0.60
C ARG A 53 -7.04 10.64 -0.89
N PRO A 54 -8.02 11.21 -1.63
CA PRO A 54 -8.25 10.79 -3.00
C PRO A 54 -7.30 11.43 -4.01
N LEU A 55 -6.57 12.48 -3.62
CA LEU A 55 -5.54 13.03 -4.49
C LEU A 55 -4.29 12.16 -4.50
N ILE A 56 -3.79 11.78 -3.32
CA ILE A 56 -2.53 11.05 -3.22
C ILE A 56 -2.65 9.68 -3.91
N CYS A 57 -3.80 9.02 -3.81
CA CYS A 57 -4.05 7.77 -4.52
C CYS A 57 -4.14 7.94 -6.05
N LEU A 58 -4.64 9.06 -6.56
CA LEU A 58 -4.63 9.35 -8.00
C LEU A 58 -3.21 9.66 -8.48
N GLN A 59 -2.43 10.41 -7.68
CA GLN A 59 -0.99 10.64 -7.92
C GLN A 59 -0.18 9.34 -7.91
N MET A 60 -0.55 8.37 -7.06
CA MET A 60 0.08 7.06 -7.03
C MET A 60 -0.16 6.24 -8.30
N ILE A 61 -1.23 6.48 -9.07
CA ILE A 61 -1.49 5.73 -10.33
C ILE A 61 -0.51 6.15 -11.41
N ASP A 62 -0.27 7.45 -11.57
CA ASP A 62 0.73 7.95 -12.52
C ASP A 62 2.14 7.54 -12.09
N MET A 63 2.39 7.50 -10.78
CA MET A 63 3.66 6.99 -10.25
C MET A 63 3.82 5.48 -10.44
N LEU A 64 2.73 4.71 -10.40
CA LEU A 64 2.73 3.27 -10.60
C LEU A 64 3.18 2.91 -12.02
N TYR A 65 2.75 3.66 -13.04
CA TYR A 65 3.19 3.44 -14.43
C TYR A 65 4.72 3.50 -14.55
N PHE A 66 5.35 4.47 -13.89
CA PHE A 66 6.80 4.56 -13.88
C PHE A 66 7.45 3.41 -13.11
N VAL A 67 6.92 3.05 -11.93
CA VAL A 67 7.41 1.89 -11.16
C VAL A 67 7.35 0.61 -12.00
N VAL A 68 6.32 0.45 -12.84
CA VAL A 68 6.22 -0.67 -13.78
C VAL A 68 7.34 -0.61 -14.84
N ILE A 69 7.66 0.56 -15.41
CA ILE A 69 8.79 0.70 -16.35
C ILE A 69 10.12 0.32 -15.66
N MET A 70 10.34 0.81 -14.43
CA MET A 70 11.53 0.46 -13.65
C MET A 70 11.61 -1.05 -13.38
N LEU A 71 10.48 -1.68 -13.07
CA LEU A 71 10.38 -3.13 -12.89
C LEU A 71 10.72 -3.89 -14.17
N VAL A 72 10.26 -3.43 -15.33
CA VAL A 72 10.58 -4.05 -16.64
C VAL A 72 12.09 -3.98 -16.93
N VAL A 73 12.72 -2.83 -16.69
CA VAL A 73 14.18 -2.67 -16.87
C VAL A 73 14.96 -3.50 -15.85
N LEU A 74 14.47 -3.61 -14.62
CA LEU A 74 15.08 -4.47 -13.59
C LEU A 74 15.00 -5.94 -14.00
N MET A 75 13.84 -6.41 -14.45
CA MET A 75 13.62 -7.80 -14.87
C MET A 75 14.52 -8.18 -16.05
N SER A 76 14.64 -7.30 -17.05
CA SER A 76 15.44 -7.59 -18.25
C SER A 76 16.92 -7.76 -17.92
N PHE A 77 17.49 -6.91 -17.06
CA PHE A 77 18.85 -7.07 -16.57
C PHE A 77 19.02 -8.30 -15.68
N GLY A 78 18.08 -8.54 -14.74
CA GLY A 78 18.13 -9.68 -13.82
C GLY A 78 18.16 -11.02 -14.56
N VAL A 79 17.31 -11.18 -15.58
CA VAL A 79 17.26 -12.38 -16.43
C VAL A 79 18.56 -12.51 -17.24
N ALA A 80 19.03 -11.43 -17.88
CA ALA A 80 20.25 -11.46 -18.68
C ALA A 80 21.48 -11.85 -17.84
N ARG A 81 21.61 -11.31 -16.63
CA ARG A 81 22.70 -11.65 -15.70
C ARG A 81 22.63 -13.12 -15.28
N GLN A 82 21.46 -13.61 -14.88
CA GLN A 82 21.32 -14.99 -14.41
C GLN A 82 21.60 -16.00 -15.52
N ALA A 83 21.13 -15.72 -16.75
CA ALA A 83 21.38 -16.55 -17.93
C ALA A 83 22.86 -16.62 -18.32
N ILE A 84 23.61 -15.53 -18.16
CA ILE A 84 25.05 -15.51 -18.45
C ILE A 84 25.85 -16.22 -17.34
N LEU A 85 25.50 -16.04 -16.07
CA LEU A 85 26.35 -16.50 -14.96
C LEU A 85 26.14 -17.97 -14.59
N HIS A 86 24.93 -18.50 -14.80
CA HIS A 86 24.53 -19.86 -14.46
C HIS A 86 23.80 -20.53 -15.63
N PRO A 87 24.53 -20.98 -16.67
CA PRO A 87 23.93 -21.80 -17.71
C PRO A 87 23.43 -23.10 -17.07
N ASP A 88 22.19 -23.49 -17.38
CA ASP A 88 21.55 -24.76 -17.00
C ASP A 88 21.12 -24.93 -15.53
N GLU A 89 20.74 -23.84 -14.84
CA GLU A 89 20.17 -23.92 -13.48
C GLU A 89 18.67 -24.30 -13.50
N GLU A 90 18.27 -25.25 -12.65
CA GLU A 90 16.88 -25.72 -12.58
C GLU A 90 15.90 -24.60 -12.14
N PRO A 91 14.68 -24.57 -12.69
CA PRO A 91 13.68 -23.56 -12.35
C PRO A 91 13.19 -23.74 -10.90
N THR A 92 13.81 -23.01 -9.98
CA THR A 92 13.44 -23.00 -8.56
C THR A 92 12.97 -21.62 -8.11
N TRP A 93 12.17 -21.56 -7.04
CA TRP A 93 11.77 -20.27 -6.44
C TRP A 93 12.95 -19.41 -5.98
N ARG A 94 14.10 -20.04 -5.70
CA ARG A 94 15.34 -19.34 -5.35
C ARG A 94 15.92 -18.61 -6.56
N LEU A 95 15.85 -19.22 -7.75
CA LEU A 95 16.26 -18.61 -9.01
C LEU A 95 15.45 -17.34 -9.30
N ALA A 96 14.12 -17.45 -9.22
CA ALA A 96 13.21 -16.31 -9.41
C ALA A 96 13.50 -15.17 -8.41
N ARG A 97 13.72 -15.51 -7.13
CA ARG A 97 14.12 -14.53 -6.12
C ARG A 97 15.46 -13.87 -6.47
N ASN A 98 16.47 -14.60 -6.92
CA ASN A 98 17.77 -14.05 -7.26
C ASN A 98 17.72 -13.09 -8.45
N ILE A 99 16.87 -13.38 -9.44
CA ILE A 99 16.62 -12.53 -10.62
C ILE A 99 16.07 -11.15 -10.21
N PHE A 100 15.21 -11.09 -9.19
CA PHE A 100 14.60 -9.82 -8.74
C PHE A 100 15.36 -9.13 -7.62
N TYR A 101 15.80 -9.90 -6.62
CA TYR A 101 16.37 -9.37 -5.41
C TYR A 101 17.73 -8.73 -5.65
N MET A 102 18.63 -9.39 -6.38
CA MET A 102 19.99 -8.84 -6.56
C MET A 102 20.00 -7.50 -7.32
N PRO A 103 19.35 -7.35 -8.50
CA PRO A 103 19.27 -6.06 -9.18
C PRO A 103 18.54 -4.98 -8.38
N TYR A 104 17.52 -5.34 -7.60
CA TYR A 104 16.81 -4.40 -6.74
C TYR A 104 17.73 -3.73 -5.71
N TRP A 105 18.51 -4.51 -4.97
CA TRP A 105 19.45 -3.98 -3.98
C TRP A 105 20.56 -3.13 -4.60
N MET A 106 20.97 -3.45 -5.83
CA MET A 106 21.93 -2.66 -6.58
C MET A 106 21.45 -1.24 -6.92
N ILE A 107 20.13 -1.03 -7.05
CA ILE A 107 19.56 0.32 -7.20
C ILE A 107 19.82 1.18 -5.95
N TYR A 108 19.80 0.56 -4.77
CA TYR A 108 20.06 1.23 -3.50
C TYR A 108 21.56 1.37 -3.17
N GLY A 109 22.46 0.90 -4.05
CA GLY A 109 23.90 1.05 -3.89
C GLY A 109 24.63 -0.19 -3.36
N GLU A 110 23.92 -1.29 -3.07
CA GLU A 110 24.54 -2.57 -2.71
C GLU A 110 25.08 -3.27 -3.97
N VAL A 111 26.39 -3.17 -4.20
CA VAL A 111 27.03 -3.77 -5.37
C VAL A 111 27.59 -5.15 -5.00
N PHE A 112 26.93 -6.22 -5.44
CA PHE A 112 27.40 -7.61 -5.23
C PHE A 112 28.60 -7.98 -6.13
N ALA A 113 29.69 -7.22 -6.07
CA ALA A 113 30.90 -7.43 -6.89
C ALA A 113 31.48 -8.84 -6.73
N ASP A 114 31.51 -9.38 -5.51
CA ASP A 114 32.03 -10.72 -5.19
C ASP A 114 31.24 -11.87 -5.81
N SER A 115 29.96 -11.63 -6.13
CA SER A 115 29.11 -12.64 -6.79
C SER A 115 29.28 -12.63 -8.30
N ILE A 116 29.78 -11.53 -8.87
CA ILE A 116 29.87 -11.30 -10.32
C ILE A 116 31.29 -11.56 -10.83
N ASP A 117 32.33 -11.24 -10.05
CA ASP A 117 33.70 -11.56 -10.43
C ASP A 117 34.12 -12.97 -10.00
N ARG A 118 33.98 -13.93 -10.93
CA ARG A 118 34.43 -15.31 -10.71
C ARG A 118 35.97 -15.42 -10.67
N LYS A 119 36.73 -14.42 -11.18
CA LYS A 119 38.21 -14.48 -11.19
C LYS A 119 38.80 -14.47 -9.79
N THR A 120 38.25 -13.67 -8.86
CA THR A 120 38.76 -13.56 -7.48
C THR A 120 38.55 -14.85 -6.70
N ARG A 121 37.43 -15.55 -6.94
CA ARG A 121 37.10 -16.81 -6.26
C ARG A 121 37.99 -17.98 -6.71
N VAL A 122 38.50 -17.95 -7.94
CA VAL A 122 39.44 -18.94 -8.46
C VAL A 122 40.85 -18.68 -7.94
N HIS A 123 41.31 -17.42 -7.86
CA HIS A 123 42.64 -17.09 -7.32
C HIS A 123 42.78 -17.30 -5.81
N SER A 124 41.72 -17.12 -5.02
CA SER A 124 41.76 -17.34 -3.56
C SER A 124 41.88 -18.81 -3.15
N LYS A 125 41.42 -19.76 -3.98
CA LYS A 125 41.51 -21.20 -3.66
C LYS A 125 42.83 -21.85 -4.07
N THR A 126 43.72 -21.14 -4.76
CA THR A 126 45.00 -21.68 -5.26
C THR A 126 46.16 -21.54 -4.27
N HIS A 127 45.90 -21.27 -2.98
CA HIS A 127 46.93 -21.25 -1.93
C HIS A 127 47.09 -22.57 -1.14
N SER A 128 46.61 -23.70 -1.67
CA SER A 128 47.00 -25.03 -1.19
C SER A 128 47.94 -25.70 -2.20
N PRO A 129 49.24 -25.92 -1.87
CA PRO A 129 50.23 -26.45 -2.81
C PRO A 129 50.23 -27.99 -2.90
N HIS A 130 49.11 -28.65 -2.58
CA HIS A 130 48.99 -30.09 -2.69
C HIS A 130 47.59 -30.47 -3.15
N LEU A 131 47.39 -30.55 -4.47
CA LEU A 131 46.64 -31.61 -5.18
C LEU A 131 46.60 -31.23 -6.67
N LEU A 132 47.69 -31.53 -7.36
CA LEU A 132 47.75 -31.53 -8.83
C LEU A 132 47.33 -32.92 -9.31
N SER A 133 46.03 -33.18 -9.47
CA SER A 133 45.56 -34.40 -10.16
C SER A 133 44.04 -34.38 -10.43
N SER A 134 43.64 -33.62 -11.45
CA SER A 134 42.56 -33.92 -12.42
C SER A 134 42.11 -32.61 -13.06
N HIS A 135 42.40 -32.44 -14.35
CA HIS A 135 42.00 -31.28 -15.14
C HIS A 135 40.48 -31.17 -15.25
N THR A 136 39.85 -30.48 -14.30
CA THR A 136 38.59 -29.78 -14.52
C THR A 136 38.86 -28.33 -14.19
N LEU A 137 39.41 -27.58 -15.17
CA LEU A 137 39.32 -26.13 -15.13
C LEU A 137 37.83 -25.79 -14.90
N PRO A 138 37.50 -24.87 -13.97
CA PRO A 138 36.12 -24.42 -13.84
C PRO A 138 35.64 -23.97 -15.22
N PRO A 139 34.44 -24.36 -15.67
CA PRO A 139 34.00 -24.10 -17.04
C PRO A 139 34.15 -22.61 -17.34
N CYS A 140 34.94 -22.30 -18.36
CA CYS A 140 35.17 -20.95 -18.85
C CYS A 140 33.86 -20.49 -19.49
N ILE A 141 33.00 -19.84 -18.71
CA ILE A 141 31.76 -19.30 -19.25
C ILE A 141 32.16 -18.14 -20.19
N PRO A 142 31.81 -18.20 -21.49
CA PRO A 142 32.05 -17.09 -22.40
C PRO A 142 31.27 -15.87 -21.93
N GLY A 143 31.93 -14.71 -21.81
CA GLY A 143 31.28 -13.47 -21.34
C GLY A 143 31.69 -13.01 -19.93
N ALA A 144 32.78 -13.51 -19.35
CA ALA A 144 33.27 -13.02 -18.06
C ALA A 144 33.53 -11.51 -17.98
N TRP A 145 33.86 -10.86 -19.11
CA TRP A 145 34.00 -9.40 -19.22
C TRP A 145 32.66 -8.68 -19.49
N LEU A 146 31.70 -9.42 -20.04
CA LEU A 146 30.38 -8.91 -20.40
C LEU A 146 29.55 -8.65 -19.15
N THR A 147 29.60 -9.52 -18.14
CA THR A 147 28.82 -9.34 -16.90
C THR A 147 29.20 -8.06 -16.14
N PRO A 148 30.49 -7.73 -15.91
CA PRO A 148 30.89 -6.45 -15.32
C PRO A 148 30.56 -5.23 -16.20
N ALA A 149 30.64 -5.35 -17.52
CA ALA A 149 30.30 -4.27 -18.44
C ALA A 149 28.80 -3.95 -18.42
N ILE A 150 27.95 -4.98 -18.51
CA ILE A 150 26.48 -4.85 -18.40
C ILE A 150 26.10 -4.32 -17.01
N MET A 151 26.80 -4.74 -15.95
CA MET A 151 26.61 -4.23 -14.59
C MET A 151 26.86 -2.71 -14.50
N ALA A 152 27.99 -2.25 -15.03
CA ALA A 152 28.33 -0.82 -15.02
C ALA A 152 27.31 0.00 -15.83
N CYS A 153 26.91 -0.50 -17.00
CA CYS A 153 25.88 0.11 -17.82
C CYS A 153 24.52 0.16 -17.08
N TYR A 154 24.14 -0.93 -16.42
CA TYR A 154 22.91 -1.01 -15.62
C TYR A 154 22.91 -0.01 -14.47
N LEU A 155 23.98 0.08 -13.68
CA LEU A 155 24.08 1.03 -12.57
C LEU A 155 23.99 2.48 -13.07
N LEU A 156 24.60 2.80 -14.21
CA LEU A 156 24.49 4.11 -14.85
C LEU A 156 23.04 4.40 -15.26
N VAL A 157 22.42 3.49 -16.00
CA VAL A 157 21.04 3.68 -16.49
C VAL A 157 20.04 3.71 -15.33
N ALA A 158 20.12 2.80 -14.37
CA ALA A 158 19.20 2.72 -13.26
C ALA A 158 19.36 3.89 -12.28
N ASN A 159 20.57 4.15 -11.79
CA ASN A 159 20.78 5.11 -10.71
C ASN A 159 20.93 6.56 -11.21
N ILE A 160 21.50 6.77 -12.41
CA ILE A 160 21.73 8.12 -12.94
C ILE A 160 20.60 8.57 -13.87
N LEU A 161 20.02 7.68 -14.69
CA LEU A 161 18.95 8.06 -15.61
C LEU A 161 17.56 7.79 -15.03
N LEU A 162 17.25 6.55 -14.63
CA LEU A 162 15.89 6.16 -14.26
C LEU A 162 15.45 6.76 -12.92
N VAL A 163 16.27 6.71 -11.87
CA VAL A 163 15.90 7.31 -10.57
C VAL A 163 15.75 8.84 -10.68
N ASN A 164 16.64 9.52 -11.40
CA ASN A 164 16.57 10.97 -11.55
C ASN A 164 15.39 11.41 -12.44
N LEU A 165 15.12 10.66 -13.51
CA LEU A 165 13.92 10.89 -14.33
C LEU A 165 12.64 10.59 -13.55
N LEU A 166 12.65 9.58 -12.68
CA LEU A 166 11.53 9.25 -11.80
C LEU A 166 11.18 10.43 -10.89
N ILE A 167 12.20 10.97 -10.22
CA ILE A 167 12.05 12.13 -9.33
C ILE A 167 11.56 13.34 -10.13
N ALA A 168 12.06 13.54 -11.36
CA ALA A 168 11.61 14.63 -12.22
C ALA A 168 10.14 14.49 -12.63
N VAL A 169 9.70 13.29 -13.03
CA VAL A 169 8.30 13.01 -13.37
C VAL A 169 7.42 13.13 -12.14
N PHE A 170 7.84 12.60 -10.99
CA PHE A 170 7.16 12.77 -9.69
C PHE A 170 6.98 14.23 -9.34
N ASN A 171 8.01 15.05 -9.50
CA ASN A 171 7.90 16.48 -9.26
C ASN A 171 6.93 17.14 -10.25
N ASN A 172 7.01 16.81 -11.53
CA ASN A 172 6.14 17.40 -12.55
C ASN A 172 4.66 17.02 -12.35
N THR A 173 4.36 15.74 -12.14
CA THR A 173 3.00 15.28 -11.86
C THR A 173 2.51 15.82 -10.52
N PHE A 174 3.38 15.94 -9.51
CA PHE A 174 3.03 16.57 -8.24
C PHE A 174 2.61 18.03 -8.45
N PHE A 175 3.34 18.81 -9.27
CA PHE A 175 2.98 20.19 -9.58
C PHE A 175 1.68 20.32 -10.38
N GLU A 176 1.48 19.49 -11.40
CA GLU A 176 0.27 19.49 -12.22
C GLU A 176 -0.97 19.10 -11.40
N VAL A 177 -0.86 18.01 -10.63
CA VAL A 177 -1.96 17.44 -9.84
C VAL A 177 -2.26 18.25 -8.57
N LYS A 178 -1.32 19.03 -8.04
CA LYS A 178 -1.53 19.90 -6.87
C LYS A 178 -2.63 20.95 -7.09
N SER A 179 -2.80 21.44 -8.32
CA SER A 179 -3.83 22.42 -8.65
C SER A 179 -5.25 21.80 -8.65
N ILE A 180 -5.39 20.61 -9.24
CA ILE A 180 -6.64 19.84 -9.30
C ILE A 180 -7.02 19.33 -7.91
N SER A 181 -6.04 18.89 -7.11
CA SER A 181 -6.28 18.50 -5.73
C SER A 181 -6.88 19.58 -4.90
N ASN A 182 -6.32 20.79 -4.97
CA ASN A 182 -6.68 21.81 -4.03
C ASN A 182 -8.16 22.19 -4.18
N GLN A 183 -8.71 22.04 -5.39
CA GLN A 183 -10.14 22.19 -5.65
C GLN A 183 -10.97 21.02 -5.07
N VAL A 184 -10.55 19.78 -5.32
CA VAL A 184 -11.22 18.57 -4.80
C VAL A 184 -11.16 18.51 -3.27
N TRP A 185 -10.03 18.85 -2.67
CA TRP A 185 -9.83 18.99 -1.24
C TRP A 185 -10.79 19.98 -0.61
N LYS A 186 -10.90 21.18 -1.21
CA LYS A 186 -11.83 22.22 -0.74
C LYS A 186 -13.26 21.72 -0.79
N PHE A 187 -13.63 20.99 -1.84
CA PHE A 187 -14.95 20.37 -1.96
C PHE A 187 -15.18 19.26 -0.92
N GLN A 188 -14.20 18.40 -0.67
CA GLN A 188 -14.27 17.31 0.30
C GLN A 188 -14.28 17.80 1.74
N ARG A 189 -13.47 18.82 2.05
CA ARG A 189 -13.48 19.50 3.35
C ARG A 189 -14.83 20.15 3.60
N TYR A 190 -15.45 20.75 2.59
CA TYR A 190 -16.80 21.29 2.70
C TYR A 190 -17.84 20.19 2.97
N GLN A 191 -17.80 19.09 2.23
CA GLN A 191 -18.66 17.92 2.43
C GLN A 191 -18.49 17.31 3.83
N LEU A 192 -17.25 17.22 4.33
CA LEU A 192 -16.92 16.72 5.65
C LEU A 192 -17.50 17.63 6.73
N ILE A 193 -17.28 18.95 6.64
CA ILE A 193 -17.83 19.95 7.57
C ILE A 193 -19.38 19.90 7.56
N MET A 194 -19.99 19.82 6.38
CA MET A 194 -21.44 19.69 6.24
C MET A 194 -21.97 18.41 6.92
N THR A 195 -21.24 17.30 6.78
CA THR A 195 -21.62 16.01 7.40
C THR A 195 -21.42 16.01 8.92
N PHE A 196 -20.41 16.71 9.44
CA PHE A 196 -20.20 16.88 10.88
C PHE A 196 -21.19 17.86 11.52
N HIS A 197 -21.69 18.84 10.78
CA HIS A 197 -22.70 19.77 11.28
C HIS A 197 -24.04 19.07 11.63
N ASP A 198 -24.40 18.02 10.90
CA ASP A 198 -25.66 17.28 11.11
C ASP A 198 -25.53 16.04 12.03
N ARG A 199 -24.32 15.69 12.48
CA ARG A 199 -24.06 14.56 13.38
C ARG A 199 -23.71 15.06 14.79
N PRO A 200 -24.20 14.41 15.86
CA PRO A 200 -23.86 14.81 17.23
C PRO A 200 -22.35 14.65 17.49
N ILE A 201 -21.65 15.79 17.45
CA ILE A 201 -20.36 16.29 17.96
C ILE A 201 -19.26 15.40 18.59
N LEU A 202 -19.36 14.08 18.73
CA LEU A 202 -18.37 13.34 19.53
C LEU A 202 -17.42 12.47 18.69
N PRO A 203 -16.08 12.64 18.85
CA PRO A 203 -15.07 11.86 18.14
C PRO A 203 -15.17 10.36 18.48
N PRO A 204 -14.58 9.47 17.65
CA PRO A 204 -14.71 8.01 17.74
C PRO A 204 -14.60 7.38 19.15
N PRO A 205 -13.76 7.85 20.09
CA PRO A 205 -13.72 7.28 21.45
C PRO A 205 -14.96 7.61 22.32
N LEU A 206 -15.72 8.66 21.97
CA LEU A 206 -16.88 9.12 22.74
C LEU A 206 -18.24 8.71 22.14
N ILE A 207 -18.24 7.93 21.05
CA ILE A 207 -19.44 7.37 20.39
C ILE A 207 -20.24 6.42 21.30
N ILE A 208 -19.59 5.85 22.32
CA ILE A 208 -20.22 4.92 23.26
C ILE A 208 -21.30 5.65 24.11
N PHE A 209 -21.05 6.90 24.53
CA PHE A 209 -21.99 7.65 25.38
C PHE A 209 -23.31 8.02 24.68
N PRO A 210 -23.33 8.56 23.44
CA PRO A 210 -24.58 8.78 22.70
C PRO A 210 -25.30 7.46 22.36
N HIS A 211 -24.59 6.38 22.03
CA HIS A 211 -25.23 5.08 21.80
C HIS A 211 -25.86 4.50 23.06
N ILE A 212 -25.19 4.60 24.22
CA ILE A 212 -25.74 4.23 25.52
C ILE A 212 -26.93 5.12 25.86
N TYR A 213 -26.87 6.43 25.62
CA TYR A 213 -27.99 7.35 25.87
C TYR A 213 -29.20 7.05 24.97
N ILE A 214 -29.00 6.74 23.69
CA ILE A 214 -30.07 6.35 22.76
C ILE A 214 -30.64 4.97 23.12
N LEU A 215 -29.80 4.03 23.56
CA LEU A 215 -30.22 2.70 24.01
C LEU A 215 -31.01 2.79 25.32
N LEU A 216 -30.53 3.59 26.28
CA LEU A 216 -31.20 3.89 27.56
C LEU A 216 -32.51 4.63 27.33
N LYS A 217 -32.52 5.62 26.43
CA LYS A 217 -33.75 6.32 26.03
C LYS A 217 -34.71 5.37 25.32
N ARG A 218 -34.25 4.45 24.47
CA ARG A 218 -35.12 3.41 23.89
C ARG A 218 -35.66 2.45 24.94
N LEU A 219 -34.85 1.99 25.90
CA LEU A 219 -35.31 1.13 26.99
C LEU A 219 -36.33 1.87 27.88
N CYS A 220 -36.02 3.08 28.33
CA CYS A 220 -36.91 3.91 29.13
C CYS A 220 -38.17 4.34 28.36
N CYS A 221 -38.07 4.64 27.07
CA CYS A 221 -39.23 4.91 26.22
C CYS A 221 -40.01 3.64 25.89
N HIS A 222 -39.42 2.44 25.86
CA HIS A 222 -40.17 1.20 25.72
C HIS A 222 -41.01 0.93 26.98
N CYS A 223 -40.51 1.32 28.17
CA CYS A 223 -41.29 1.33 29.40
C CYS A 223 -42.37 2.44 29.43
N ARG A 224 -42.15 3.58 28.76
CA ARG A 224 -43.05 4.75 28.79
C ARG A 224 -44.02 4.87 27.59
N ARG A 225 -43.75 4.17 26.47
CA ARG A 225 -44.60 4.13 25.25
C ARG A 225 -45.79 3.19 25.33
N ARG A 226 -46.05 2.61 26.50
CA ARG A 226 -47.42 2.17 26.79
C ARG A 226 -48.39 3.36 26.95
N HIS A 227 -47.92 4.62 26.90
CA HIS A 227 -48.76 5.82 27.08
C HIS A 227 -48.38 7.03 26.16
N GLU A 228 -48.69 7.00 24.86
CA GLU A 228 -48.93 8.22 24.02
C GLU A 228 -47.76 9.02 23.35
N GLY A 229 -46.80 8.43 22.63
CA GLY A 229 -45.74 9.30 22.04
C GLY A 229 -44.95 8.82 20.83
N GLU A 230 -45.52 8.06 19.91
CA GLU A 230 -44.79 7.52 18.76
C GLU A 230 -45.24 8.06 17.38
N GLN A 231 -46.28 8.89 17.34
CA GLN A 231 -46.86 9.41 16.09
C GLN A 231 -46.30 10.78 15.66
N ASP A 232 -45.87 11.62 16.60
CA ASP A 232 -45.54 13.02 16.32
C ASP A 232 -44.15 13.23 15.66
N ASP A 233 -43.11 12.49 16.07
CA ASP A 233 -41.75 12.67 15.52
C ASP A 233 -41.61 12.17 14.06
N ARG A 234 -42.35 11.13 13.68
CA ARG A 234 -42.35 10.60 12.31
C ARG A 234 -43.11 11.53 11.36
N GLU A 235 -44.16 12.20 11.85
CA GLU A 235 -44.88 13.23 11.10
C GLU A 235 -44.07 14.50 10.89
N ARG A 236 -43.31 14.96 11.89
CA ARG A 236 -42.43 16.14 11.76
C ARG A 236 -41.34 15.92 10.71
N GLY A 237 -40.74 14.73 10.66
CA GLY A 237 -39.76 14.36 9.63
C GLY A 237 -40.36 14.32 8.21
N LEU A 238 -41.55 13.72 8.06
CA LEU A 238 -42.26 13.65 6.78
C LEU A 238 -42.74 15.03 6.29
N ARG A 239 -43.16 15.93 7.20
CA ARG A 239 -43.53 17.32 6.85
C ARG A 239 -42.32 18.12 6.36
N LYS A 240 -41.14 17.94 6.97
CA LYS A 240 -39.90 18.63 6.56
C LYS A 240 -39.47 18.22 5.15
N ILE A 241 -39.48 16.91 4.85
CA ILE A 241 -39.14 16.38 3.52
C ILE A 241 -40.17 16.84 2.46
N ARG A 242 -41.45 16.90 2.83
CA ARG A 242 -42.51 17.40 1.94
C ARG A 242 -42.34 18.90 1.66
N PHE A 243 -41.89 19.69 2.62
CA PHE A 243 -41.65 21.12 2.42
C PHE A 243 -40.49 21.36 1.46
N THR A 244 -39.36 20.66 1.66
CA THR A 244 -38.17 20.79 0.80
C THR A 244 -38.45 20.36 -0.65
N THR A 245 -39.25 19.31 -0.87
CA THR A 245 -39.59 18.84 -2.23
C THR A 245 -40.55 19.78 -2.97
N VAL A 246 -41.42 20.49 -2.26
CA VAL A 246 -42.35 21.48 -2.84
C VAL A 246 -41.61 22.77 -3.22
N ASP A 247 -40.70 23.25 -2.38
CA ASP A 247 -39.90 24.43 -2.68
C ASP A 247 -38.91 24.17 -3.82
N LEU A 248 -38.29 22.99 -3.87
CA LEU A 248 -37.41 22.60 -4.98
C LEU A 248 -38.18 22.54 -6.32
N LYS A 249 -39.42 22.05 -6.31
CA LYS A 249 -40.29 22.03 -7.50
C LYS A 249 -40.72 23.43 -7.94
N ARG A 250 -40.95 24.37 -7.01
CA ARG A 250 -41.23 25.78 -7.35
C ARG A 250 -40.03 26.46 -7.98
N LEU A 251 -38.82 26.25 -7.44
CA LEU A 251 -37.59 26.81 -8.01
C LEU A 251 -37.30 26.26 -9.41
N LEU A 252 -37.50 24.96 -9.63
CA LEU A 252 -37.37 24.33 -10.95
C LEU A 252 -38.45 24.73 -11.97
N LYS A 253 -39.57 25.29 -11.51
CA LYS A 253 -40.62 25.83 -12.38
C LYS A 253 -40.33 27.28 -12.77
N ASN A 254 -39.76 28.06 -11.86
CA ASN A 254 -39.33 29.45 -12.13
C ASN A 254 -38.08 29.54 -13.01
N LEU A 255 -37.25 28.49 -13.06
CA LEU A 255 -36.10 28.42 -13.97
C LEU A 255 -36.45 27.91 -15.39
N ARG A 256 -37.69 27.50 -15.62
CA ARG A 256 -38.17 26.93 -16.90
C ARG A 256 -39.08 27.87 -17.69
N ASN A 257 -39.53 28.95 -17.05
CA ASN A 257 -40.18 30.10 -17.70
C ASN A 257 -39.16 31.24 -17.78
#